data_AF-A0A1V1V365-F1
#
_entry.id   AF-A0A1V1V365-F1
#
_cell.length_a   1.000
_cell.length_b   1.000
_cell.length_c   1.000
_cell.angle_alpha   90.00
_cell.angle_beta   90.00
_cell.angle_gamma   90.00
#
_symmetry.space_group_name_H-M   'P 1'
#
loop_
_entity.id
_entity.type
_entity.pdbx_description
1 polymer ?
#
loop_
_entity_poly.entity_id
_entity_poly.type
_entity_poly.pdbx_seq_one_letter_code
_entity_poly.pdbx_strand_id
1 'polypeptide(L)'
;MSLMFAAALAGALFAGEAPDMHVDARGLNMARPGEALILAGRIRVASRDWCALHRAVLTPDSLGDPRVCEREMRRRAYVALPRPQRGDFVRAGGQTALNRP
;
A
#
# COMPACT_ATOMS: atom_id res chain seq x y z
N MET A 1 24.22 7.99 -20.13
CA MET A 1 23.95 8.26 -18.71
C MET A 1 22.81 7.35 -18.21
N SER A 2 22.93 6.03 -18.34
CA SER A 2 21.83 5.08 -18.05
C SER A 2 22.21 3.94 -17.09
N LEU A 3 23.44 3.93 -16.57
CA LEU A 3 23.91 2.88 -15.65
C LEU A 3 23.77 3.27 -14.17
N MET A 4 23.57 4.55 -13.86
CA MET A 4 23.45 5.02 -12.46
C MET A 4 22.06 4.77 -11.85
N PHE A 5 21.01 4.59 -12.66
CA PHE A 5 19.66 4.28 -12.15
C PHE A 5 19.51 2.82 -11.71
N ALA A 6 20.22 1.89 -12.34
CA ALA A 6 20.15 0.46 -11.98
C ALA A 6 20.86 0.15 -10.65
N ALA A 7 21.95 0.86 -10.34
CA ALA A 7 22.71 0.65 -9.12
C ALA A 7 21.99 1.17 -7.85
N ALA A 8 21.17 2.22 -7.98
CA ALA A 8 20.39 2.74 -6.86
C ALA A 8 19.28 1.78 -6.42
N LEU A 9 18.63 1.08 -7.36
CA LEU A 9 17.66 0.04 -7.02
C LEU A 9 18.34 -1.16 -6.33
N ALA A 10 19.55 -1.55 -6.78
CA ALA A 10 20.31 -2.63 -6.15
C ALA A 10 20.75 -2.29 -4.72
N GLY A 11 21.12 -1.03 -4.44
CA GLY A 11 21.51 -0.57 -3.10
C GLY A 11 20.35 -0.57 -2.09
N ALA A 12 19.13 -0.22 -2.52
CA ALA A 12 17.94 -0.30 -1.66
C ALA A 12 17.55 -1.75 -1.32
N LEU A 13 17.79 -2.69 -2.26
CA LEU A 13 17.50 -4.11 -2.08
C LEU A 13 18.39 -4.79 -1.01
N PHE A 14 19.60 -4.29 -0.79
CA PHE A 14 20.51 -4.79 0.27
C PHE A 14 20.29 -4.14 1.64
N ALA A 15 19.50 -3.07 1.72
CA ALA A 15 19.19 -2.36 2.98
C ALA A 15 17.90 -2.87 3.68
N GLY A 16 17.15 -3.79 3.08
CA GLY A 16 15.89 -4.29 3.66
C GLY A 16 14.73 -3.28 3.63
N GLU A 17 14.91 -2.13 2.97
CA GLU A 17 13.85 -1.15 2.73
C GLU A 17 13.12 -1.50 1.42
N ALA A 18 12.09 -2.34 1.54
CA ALA A 18 11.16 -2.55 0.44
C ALA A 18 10.56 -1.21 -0.01
N PRO A 19 10.45 -0.93 -1.32
CA PRO A 19 9.93 0.35 -1.81
C PRO A 19 8.50 0.58 -1.31
N ASP A 20 8.25 1.64 -0.56
CA ASP A 20 6.91 1.91 -0.02
C ASP A 20 5.92 2.35 -1.11
N MET A 21 4.72 1.78 -1.07
CA MET A 21 3.60 2.20 -1.93
C MET A 21 2.98 3.49 -1.38
N HIS A 22 3.04 4.55 -2.18
CA HIS A 22 2.37 5.81 -1.85
C HIS A 22 0.94 5.82 -2.39
N VAL A 23 -0.03 6.19 -1.55
CA VAL A 23 -1.44 6.36 -1.93
C VAL A 23 -1.89 7.75 -1.50
N ASP A 24 -2.30 8.58 -2.46
CA ASP A 24 -2.73 9.95 -2.16
C ASP A 24 -4.13 9.97 -1.51
N ALA A 25 -4.16 10.42 -0.26
CA ALA A 25 -5.37 10.64 0.54
C ALA A 25 -5.71 12.15 0.66
N ARG A 26 -4.94 13.06 0.04
CA ARG A 26 -5.19 14.50 0.13
C ARG A 26 -6.55 14.85 -0.45
N GLY A 27 -7.21 15.80 0.21
CA GLY A 27 -8.54 16.28 -0.17
C GLY A 27 -9.68 15.33 0.20
N LEU A 28 -9.40 14.15 0.77
CA LEU A 28 -10.43 13.24 1.27
C LEU A 28 -10.65 13.45 2.78
N ASN A 29 -11.91 13.63 3.15
CA ASN A 29 -12.41 13.66 4.50
C ASN A 29 -12.85 12.25 4.93
N MET A 30 -12.02 11.61 5.75
CA MET A 30 -12.25 10.23 6.22
C MET A 30 -13.50 10.08 7.09
N ALA A 31 -14.08 11.17 7.61
CA ALA A 31 -15.35 11.12 8.34
C ALA A 31 -16.55 10.88 7.41
N ARG A 32 -16.38 11.04 6.08
CA ARG A 32 -17.41 10.78 5.09
C ARG A 32 -17.29 9.35 4.54
N PRO A 33 -18.32 8.52 4.67
CA PRO A 33 -18.30 7.13 4.18
C PRO A 33 -17.85 7.00 2.72
N GLY A 34 -18.40 7.81 1.82
CA GLY A 34 -18.04 7.76 0.39
C GLY A 34 -16.54 8.01 0.13
N GLU A 35 -15.93 8.94 0.86
CA GLU A 35 -14.53 9.31 0.66
C GLU A 35 -13.56 8.28 1.28
N ALA A 36 -13.96 7.65 2.40
CA ALA A 36 -13.24 6.50 2.94
C ALA A 36 -13.28 5.29 1.99
N LEU A 37 -14.42 5.06 1.32
CA LEU A 37 -14.54 4.01 0.31
C LEU A 37 -13.67 4.28 -0.92
N ILE A 38 -13.58 5.53 -1.37
CA ILE A 38 -12.67 5.94 -2.45
C ILE A 38 -11.23 5.63 -2.08
N LEU A 39 -10.79 6.02 -0.87
CA LEU A 39 -9.45 5.71 -0.41
C LEU A 39 -9.19 4.20 -0.33
N ALA A 40 -10.14 3.43 0.21
CA ALA A 40 -10.02 1.97 0.26
C ALA A 40 -9.86 1.37 -1.14
N GLY A 41 -10.61 1.87 -2.13
CA GLY A 41 -10.47 1.50 -3.54
C GLY A 41 -9.08 1.81 -4.09
N ARG A 42 -8.57 3.03 -3.86
CA ARG A 42 -7.22 3.45 -4.29
C ARG A 42 -6.13 2.55 -3.69
N ILE A 43 -6.21 2.25 -2.39
CA ILE A 43 -5.24 1.36 -1.73
C ILE A 43 -5.30 -0.05 -2.35
N ARG A 44 -6.49 -0.59 -2.64
CA ARG A 44 -6.61 -1.92 -3.28
C ARG A 44 -5.95 -1.96 -4.66
N VAL A 45 -6.21 -0.95 -5.50
CA VAL A 45 -5.62 -0.86 -6.85
C VAL A 45 -4.10 -0.71 -6.75
N ALA A 46 -3.63 0.26 -5.97
CA ALA A 46 -2.20 0.49 -5.78
C ALA A 46 -1.48 -0.76 -5.24
N SER A 47 -2.11 -1.51 -4.33
CA SER A 47 -1.51 -2.73 -3.77
C SER A 47 -1.34 -3.82 -4.84
N ARG A 48 -2.34 -3.97 -5.71
CA ARG A 48 -2.28 -4.92 -6.84
C ARG A 48 -1.18 -4.53 -7.83
N ASP A 49 -1.14 -3.27 -8.23
CA ASP A 49 -0.18 -2.77 -9.22
C ASP A 49 1.25 -2.84 -8.69
N TRP A 50 1.46 -2.47 -7.42
CA TRP A 50 2.76 -2.55 -6.77
C TRP A 50 3.22 -4.01 -6.66
N CYS A 51 2.34 -4.93 -6.22
CA CYS A 51 2.67 -6.34 -6.06
C CYS A 51 2.90 -7.06 -7.40
N ALA A 52 2.25 -6.65 -8.48
CA ALA A 52 2.53 -7.17 -9.81
C ALA A 52 3.99 -6.96 -10.23
N LEU A 53 4.59 -5.83 -9.79
CA LEU A 53 5.95 -5.43 -10.15
C LEU A 53 7.00 -5.81 -9.10
N HIS A 54 6.65 -5.83 -7.81
CA HIS A 54 7.62 -5.87 -6.71
C HIS A 54 7.38 -6.98 -5.67
N ARG A 55 6.46 -7.92 -5.91
CA ARG A 55 6.17 -9.03 -4.95
C ARG A 55 7.40 -9.82 -4.48
N ALA A 56 8.40 -9.98 -5.33
CA ALA A 56 9.65 -10.67 -4.97
C ALA A 56 10.46 -9.96 -3.88
N VAL A 57 10.21 -8.66 -3.66
CA VAL A 57 10.93 -7.83 -2.67
C VAL A 57 10.34 -7.94 -1.27
N LEU A 58 9.01 -8.04 -1.13
CA LEU A 58 8.34 -8.09 0.17
C LEU A 58 8.18 -9.48 0.75
N THR A 59 8.17 -10.50 -0.10
CA THR A 59 7.92 -11.88 0.30
C THR A 59 9.02 -12.79 -0.23
N PRO A 60 10.28 -12.65 0.25
CA PRO A 60 11.37 -13.52 -0.16
C PRO A 60 11.10 -14.99 0.25
N ASP A 61 10.51 -15.21 1.43
CA ASP A 61 10.25 -16.56 1.98
C ASP A 61 8.81 -17.07 1.74
N SER A 62 7.89 -16.20 1.29
CA SER A 62 6.49 -16.58 1.02
C SER A 62 6.14 -16.49 -0.47
N LEU A 63 6.80 -17.33 -1.28
CA LEU A 63 6.41 -17.78 -2.63
C LEU A 63 5.64 -16.78 -3.51
N GLY A 64 6.02 -15.51 -3.57
CA GLY A 64 5.44 -14.53 -4.51
C GLY A 64 3.90 -14.52 -4.63
N ASP A 65 3.16 -14.91 -3.58
CA ASP A 65 1.70 -14.97 -3.61
C ASP A 65 1.19 -13.51 -3.63
N PRO A 66 0.53 -13.09 -4.72
CA PRO A 66 0.01 -11.73 -4.82
C PRO A 66 -0.90 -11.36 -3.65
N ARG A 67 -1.63 -12.32 -3.06
CA ARG A 67 -2.56 -12.04 -1.95
C ARG A 67 -1.84 -11.70 -0.65
N VAL A 68 -0.67 -12.29 -0.40
CA VAL A 68 0.13 -11.99 0.80
C VAL A 68 0.75 -10.60 0.65
N CYS A 69 1.35 -10.33 -0.50
CA CYS A 69 1.89 -9.01 -0.83
C CYS A 69 0.80 -7.93 -0.75
N GLU A 70 -0.35 -8.13 -1.39
CA GLU A 70 -1.44 -7.15 -1.40
C GLU A 70 -1.96 -6.88 0.01
N ARG A 71 -2.09 -7.92 0.84
CA ARG A 71 -2.55 -7.76 2.23
C ARG A 71 -1.57 -6.93 3.06
N GLU A 72 -0.28 -7.18 2.92
CA GLU A 72 0.74 -6.43 3.62
C GLU A 72 0.79 -4.96 3.15
N MET A 73 0.66 -4.72 1.86
CA MET A 73 0.63 -3.36 1.32
C MET A 73 -0.61 -2.58 1.74
N ARG A 74 -1.78 -3.23 1.77
CA ARG A 74 -3.00 -2.63 2.33
C ARG A 74 -2.81 -2.27 3.81
N ARG A 75 -2.16 -3.15 4.60
CA ARG A 75 -1.87 -2.91 6.02
C ARG A 75 -0.93 -1.70 6.19
N ARG A 76 0.15 -1.64 5.42
CA ARG A 76 1.13 -0.53 5.47
C ARG A 76 0.48 0.80 5.08
N ALA A 77 -0.33 0.81 4.01
CA ALA A 77 -1.06 2.00 3.60
C ALA A 77 -2.04 2.51 4.68
N TYR A 78 -2.75 1.61 5.37
CA TYR A 78 -3.58 1.98 6.50
C TYR A 78 -2.76 2.56 7.67
N VAL A 79 -1.63 1.95 8.02
CA VAL A 79 -0.74 2.43 9.09
C VAL A 79 -0.10 3.78 8.77
N ALA A 80 0.12 4.08 7.48
CA ALA A 80 0.66 5.35 7.02
C ALA A 80 -0.33 6.52 7.14
N LEU A 81 -1.63 6.27 7.31
CA LEU A 81 -2.60 7.35 7.53
C LEU A 81 -2.30 8.12 8.83
N PRO A 82 -2.55 9.44 8.89
CA PRO A 82 -2.51 10.19 10.12
C PRO A 82 -3.42 9.55 11.19
N ARG A 83 -2.95 9.46 12.44
CA ARG A 83 -3.71 8.80 13.53
C ARG A 83 -5.18 9.25 13.64
N PRO A 84 -5.52 10.55 13.54
CA PRO A 84 -6.92 10.99 13.57
C PRO A 84 -7.76 10.39 12.43
N GLN A 85 -7.18 10.35 11.22
CA GLN A 85 -7.85 9.84 10.02
C GLN A 85 -8.08 8.33 10.04
N ARG A 86 -7.26 7.56 10.78
CA ARG A 86 -7.46 6.10 10.90
C ARG A 86 -8.78 5.77 11.58
N GLY A 87 -9.08 6.44 12.69
CA GLY A 87 -10.33 6.22 13.42
C GLY A 87 -11.55 6.59 12.57
N ASP A 88 -11.47 7.69 11.83
CA ASP A 88 -12.51 8.12 10.90
C ASP A 88 -12.70 7.12 9.77
N PHE A 89 -11.61 6.68 9.14
CA PHE A 89 -11.61 5.68 8.08
C PHE A 89 -12.24 4.36 8.50
N VAL A 90 -11.96 3.88 9.72
CA VAL A 90 -12.57 2.66 10.28
C VAL A 90 -14.06 2.86 10.51
N ARG A 91 -14.45 3.94 11.19
CA ARG A 91 -15.86 4.26 11.48
C ARG A 91 -16.69 4.43 10.21
N ALA A 92 -16.09 5.00 9.17
CA ALA A 92 -16.68 5.19 7.86
C ALA A 92 -16.77 3.89 7.03
N GLY A 93 -16.31 2.75 7.56
CA GLY A 93 -16.36 1.44 6.88
C GLY A 93 -15.21 1.21 5.88
N GLY A 94 -14.23 2.11 5.82
CA GLY A 94 -13.08 2.01 4.91
C GLY A 94 -12.27 0.74 5.12
N GLN A 95 -12.06 0.31 6.37
CA GLN A 95 -11.30 -0.91 6.65
C GLN A 95 -12.04 -2.19 6.23
N THR A 96 -13.37 -2.21 6.31
CA THR A 96 -14.20 -3.30 5.77
C THR A 96 -14.11 -3.34 4.24
N ALA A 97 -14.19 -2.18 3.59
CA ALA A 97 -14.07 -2.07 2.14
C ALA A 97 -12.67 -2.45 1.62
N LEU A 98 -11.63 -2.10 2.38
CA LEU A 98 -10.23 -2.40 2.06
C LEU A 98 -9.94 -3.92 2.06
N ASN A 99 -10.57 -4.65 2.98
CA ASN A 99 -10.36 -6.08 3.18
C ASN A 99 -11.38 -6.96 2.45
N ARG A 100 -12.27 -6.36 1.66
CA ARG A 100 -13.23 -7.10 0.83
C ARG A 100 -12.48 -7.93 -0.22
N PRO A 101 -12.89 -9.20 -0.45
CA PRO A 101 -12.29 -10.04 -1.49
C PRO A 101 -12.30 -9.35 -2.86
#